data_AF-A0A965S373-F1
#
_entry.id   AF-A0A965S373-F1
#
_cell.length_a   1.000
_cell.length_b   1.000
_cell.length_c   1.000
_cell.angle_alpha   90.00
_cell.angle_beta   90.00
_cell.angle_gamma   90.00
#
_symmetry.space_group_name_H-M   'P 1'
#
loop_
_entity.id
_entity.type
_entity.pdbx_description
1 polymer ?
#
loop_
_entity_poly.entity_id
_entity_poly.type
_entity_poly.pdbx_seq_one_letter_code
_entity_poly.pdbx_strand_id
1 'polypeptide(L)'
;MNNTQLKNIGSKVLAKANISEDEKFGSVIAILMIISIILTVIRVLQECNKNKLSASCTAADKCSLYGAEIKEYSIRRGWFTKMRIKKILRRELSPEQYNKYSLALLNALLDTGENLNNEEISCLVEAANV
;
A
#
# COMPACT_ATOMS: atom_id res chain seq x y z
N MET A 1 12.20 12.64 2.65
CA MET A 1 11.31 11.60 2.11
C MET A 1 12.06 10.82 1.05
N ASN A 2 12.27 9.52 1.22
CA ASN A 2 13.07 8.73 0.27
C ASN A 2 12.22 8.34 -0.96
N ASN A 3 12.08 9.29 -1.89
CA ASN A 3 11.26 9.14 -3.11
C ASN A 3 11.68 7.93 -3.96
N THR A 4 12.95 7.52 -3.89
CA THR A 4 13.47 6.34 -4.59
C THR A 4 12.92 5.06 -3.99
N GLN A 5 12.87 4.94 -2.66
CA GLN A 5 12.27 3.76 -2.00
C GLN A 5 10.78 3.62 -2.32
N LEU A 6 10.00 4.71 -2.28
CA LEU A 6 8.58 4.67 -2.65
C LEU A 6 8.36 4.22 -4.10
N LYS A 7 9.19 4.73 -5.03
CA LYS A 7 9.18 4.29 -6.43
C LYS A 7 9.51 2.81 -6.56
N ASN A 8 10.48 2.31 -5.80
CA ASN A 8 10.85 0.89 -5.83
C ASN A 8 9.70 0.01 -5.31
N ILE A 9 9.03 0.40 -4.21
CA ILE A 9 7.88 -0.32 -3.68
C ILE A 9 6.72 -0.32 -4.69
N GLY A 10 6.40 0.85 -5.27
CA GLY A 10 5.35 0.95 -6.30
C GLY A 10 5.67 0.08 -7.53
N SER A 11 6.94 0.05 -7.95
CA SER A 11 7.39 -0.78 -9.06
C SER A 11 7.29 -2.27 -8.74
N LYS A 12 7.59 -2.69 -7.50
CA LYS A 12 7.41 -4.08 -7.05
C LYS A 12 5.94 -4.53 -7.15
N VAL A 13 5.01 -3.68 -6.72
CA VAL A 13 3.57 -3.97 -6.82
C VAL A 13 3.15 -4.11 -8.29
N LEU A 14 3.57 -3.18 -9.16
CA LEU A 14 3.24 -3.26 -10.59
C LEU A 14 3.83 -4.51 -11.26
N ALA A 15 5.06 -4.87 -10.92
CA ALA A 15 5.69 -6.09 -11.43
C ALA A 15 4.91 -7.34 -11.00
N LYS A 16 4.48 -7.42 -9.74
CA LYS A 16 3.65 -8.53 -9.23
C LYS A 16 2.24 -8.58 -9.82
N ALA A 17 1.67 -7.42 -10.19
CA ALA A 17 0.35 -7.37 -10.80
C ALA A 17 0.31 -7.97 -12.21
N ASN A 18 1.48 -8.19 -12.83
CA ASN A 18 1.65 -8.81 -14.14
C ASN A 18 0.77 -8.18 -15.24
N ILE A 19 0.63 -6.85 -15.20
CA ILE A 19 -0.05 -6.07 -16.22
C ILE A 19 0.96 -5.87 -17.38
N SER A 20 0.52 -6.11 -18.60
CA SER A 20 1.36 -6.03 -19.81
C SER A 20 1.94 -4.62 -19.98
N GLU A 21 3.14 -4.50 -20.57
CA GLU A 21 3.85 -3.20 -20.63
C GLU A 21 3.17 -2.18 -21.55
N ASP A 22 2.52 -2.66 -22.59
CA ASP A 22 1.64 -1.90 -23.49
C ASP A 22 0.40 -1.35 -22.77
N GLU A 23 0.00 -1.98 -21.67
CA GLU A 23 -1.13 -1.56 -20.82
C GLU A 23 -0.69 -0.85 -19.54
N LYS A 24 0.62 -0.86 -19.22
CA LYS A 24 1.19 -0.05 -18.14
C LYS A 24 1.12 1.40 -18.59
N PHE A 25 0.11 2.13 -18.08
CA PHE A 25 -0.05 3.58 -18.21
C PHE A 25 1.33 4.24 -18.06
N GLY A 26 1.85 4.84 -19.15
CA GLY A 26 3.25 5.30 -19.30
C GLY A 26 4.04 5.29 -17.99
N SER A 27 4.88 4.26 -17.81
CA SER A 27 5.27 3.63 -16.53
C SER A 27 5.33 4.51 -15.26
N VAL A 28 5.74 5.76 -15.40
CA VAL A 28 5.76 6.78 -14.34
C VAL A 28 4.38 7.07 -13.76
N ILE A 29 3.34 7.27 -14.58
CA ILE A 29 1.98 7.59 -14.11
C ILE A 29 1.41 6.41 -13.33
N ALA A 30 1.58 5.19 -13.84
CA ALA A 30 1.18 3.97 -13.13
C ALA A 30 1.88 3.86 -11.77
N ILE A 31 3.20 4.09 -11.70
CA ILE A 31 3.95 4.03 -10.44
C ILE A 31 3.41 5.07 -9.44
N LEU A 32 3.18 6.31 -9.86
CA LEU A 32 2.67 7.37 -9.00
C LEU A 32 1.27 7.05 -8.46
N MET A 33 0.39 6.51 -9.31
CA MET A 33 -0.94 6.06 -8.92
C MET A 33 -0.87 4.92 -7.90
N ILE A 34 0.00 3.92 -8.11
CA ILE A 34 0.17 2.84 -7.14
C ILE A 34 0.73 3.36 -5.81
N ILE A 35 1.68 4.30 -5.83
CA ILE A 35 2.16 4.93 -4.60
C ILE A 35 1.02 5.66 -3.87
N SER A 36 0.16 6.41 -4.59
CA SER A 36 -1.03 7.07 -4.03
C SER A 36 -1.96 6.06 -3.32
N ILE A 37 -2.23 4.93 -3.99
CA ILE A 37 -3.05 3.84 -3.42
C ILE A 37 -2.40 3.27 -2.15
N ILE A 38 -1.10 2.95 -2.20
CA ILE A 38 -0.37 2.39 -1.05
C ILE A 38 -0.44 3.36 0.14
N LEU A 39 -0.06 4.63 -0.05
CA LEU A 39 -0.06 5.62 1.03
C LEU A 39 -1.46 5.84 1.60
N THR A 40 -2.49 5.81 0.76
CA THR A 40 -3.88 5.89 1.22
C THR A 40 -4.28 4.69 2.07
N VAL A 41 -3.86 3.47 1.70
CA VAL A 41 -4.08 2.25 2.51
C VAL A 41 -3.39 2.38 3.87
N ILE A 42 -2.13 2.82 3.89
CA ILE A 42 -1.36 2.99 5.13
C ILE A 42 -1.99 4.06 6.02
N ARG A 43 -2.41 5.21 5.48
CA ARG A 43 -3.13 6.24 6.25
C ARG A 43 -4.39 5.71 6.89
N VAL A 44 -5.20 4.94 6.16
CA VAL A 44 -6.41 4.33 6.71
C VAL A 44 -6.06 3.38 7.86
N LEU A 45 -5.01 2.57 7.71
CA LEU A 45 -4.54 1.68 8.78
C LEU A 45 -4.09 2.47 10.00
N GLN A 46 -3.29 3.52 9.82
CA GLN A 46 -2.82 4.39 10.90
C GLN A 46 -3.98 5.04 11.64
N GLU A 47 -4.94 5.59 10.91
CA GLU A 47 -6.13 6.26 11.47
C GLU A 47 -7.03 5.28 12.23
N CYS A 48 -7.23 4.06 11.72
CA CYS A 48 -7.99 3.02 12.41
C CYS A 48 -7.32 2.54 13.70
N ASN A 49 -5.99 2.58 13.77
CA ASN A 49 -5.21 2.06 14.87
C ASN A 49 -4.59 3.14 15.77
N LYS A 50 -4.87 4.44 15.54
CA LYS A 50 -4.23 5.55 16.25
C LYS A 50 -4.42 5.50 17.77
N ASN A 51 -5.54 4.94 18.24
CA ASN A 51 -5.84 4.80 19.66
C ASN A 51 -5.04 3.69 20.35
N LYS A 52 -4.34 2.83 19.59
CA LYS A 52 -3.43 1.79 20.14
C LYS A 52 -2.07 2.37 20.55
N LEU A 53 -1.77 3.60 20.17
CA LEU A 53 -0.54 4.29 20.54
C LEU A 53 -0.77 5.22 21.75
N SER A 54 0.21 5.29 22.63
CA SER A 54 0.23 6.29 23.69
C SER A 54 0.50 7.69 23.13
N ALA A 55 0.10 8.71 23.88
CA ALA A 55 0.39 10.11 23.54
C ALA A 55 1.91 10.41 23.46
N SER A 56 2.73 9.61 24.12
CA SER A 56 4.20 9.70 24.17
C SER A 56 4.91 8.69 23.26
N CYS A 57 4.23 8.12 22.26
CA CYS A 57 4.84 7.15 21.35
C CYS A 57 5.95 7.76 20.48
N THR A 58 7.01 6.99 20.27
CA THR A 58 8.12 7.34 19.39
C THR A 58 7.83 6.94 17.94
N ALA A 59 8.64 7.43 17.00
CA ALA A 59 8.59 6.98 15.61
C ALA A 59 8.86 5.47 15.47
N ALA A 60 9.72 4.92 16.33
CA ALA A 60 10.01 3.48 16.36
C ALA A 60 8.79 2.67 16.81
N ASP A 61 8.04 3.16 17.81
CA ASP A 61 6.81 2.50 18.28
C ASP A 61 5.75 2.47 17.18
N LYS A 62 5.58 3.59 16.45
CA LYS A 62 4.69 3.66 15.27
C LYS A 62 5.09 2.66 14.20
N CYS A 63 6.37 2.62 13.84
CA CYS A 63 6.86 1.68 12.82
C CYS A 63 6.68 0.22 13.25
N SER A 64 6.91 -0.08 14.53
CA SER A 64 6.72 -1.43 15.08
C SER A 64 5.24 -1.85 15.02
N LEU A 65 4.34 -1.03 15.56
CA LEU A 65 2.91 -1.33 15.59
C LEU A 65 2.32 -1.41 14.19
N TYR A 66 2.49 -0.36 13.38
CA TYR A 66 1.90 -0.30 12.05
C TYR A 66 2.56 -1.29 11.09
N GLY A 67 3.87 -1.54 11.24
CA GLY A 67 4.57 -2.57 10.48
C GLY A 67 4.02 -3.97 10.73
N ALA A 68 3.78 -4.32 12.00
CA ALA A 68 3.16 -5.59 12.37
C ALA A 68 1.75 -5.72 11.77
N GLU A 69 0.93 -4.67 11.89
CA GLU A 69 -0.44 -4.65 11.37
C GLU A 69 -0.47 -4.74 9.83
N ILE A 70 0.44 -4.07 9.12
CA ILE A 70 0.57 -4.18 7.65
C ILE A 70 0.80 -5.64 7.27
N LYS A 71 1.76 -6.31 7.90
CA LYS A 71 2.06 -7.73 7.63
C LYS A 71 0.88 -8.62 7.98
N GLU A 72 0.29 -8.43 9.16
CA GLU A 72 -0.85 -9.24 9.61
C GLU A 72 -2.04 -9.14 8.64
N TYR A 73 -2.46 -7.93 8.25
CA TYR A 73 -3.56 -7.77 7.32
C TYR A 73 -3.25 -8.29 5.92
N SER A 74 -2.00 -8.17 5.48
CA SER A 74 -1.53 -8.74 4.23
C SER A 74 -1.55 -10.27 4.22
N ILE A 75 -1.15 -10.92 5.32
CA ILE A 75 -1.16 -12.39 5.47
C ILE A 75 -2.59 -12.90 5.62
N ARG A 76 -3.37 -12.30 6.53
CA ARG A 76 -4.75 -12.72 6.83
C ARG A 76 -5.69 -12.53 5.65
N ARG A 77 -5.43 -11.54 4.79
CA ARG A 77 -6.24 -11.22 3.59
C ARG A 77 -7.74 -11.14 3.86
N GLY A 78 -8.09 -10.58 5.02
CA GLY A 78 -9.47 -10.52 5.50
C GLY A 78 -10.39 -9.76 4.55
N TRP A 79 -11.69 -10.08 4.59
CA TRP A 79 -12.69 -9.43 3.73
C TRP A 79 -12.68 -7.91 3.89
N PHE A 80 -12.56 -7.40 5.13
CA PHE A 80 -12.51 -5.96 5.39
C PHE A 80 -11.30 -5.30 4.73
N THR A 81 -10.11 -5.89 4.84
CA THR A 81 -8.88 -5.42 4.19
C THR A 81 -9.06 -5.38 2.67
N LYS A 82 -9.54 -6.49 2.07
CA LYS A 82 -9.81 -6.56 0.63
C LYS A 82 -10.84 -5.52 0.18
N MET A 83 -11.91 -5.34 0.95
CA MET A 83 -12.96 -4.36 0.67
C MET A 83 -12.42 -2.93 0.70
N ARG A 84 -11.61 -2.58 1.71
CA ARG A 84 -10.99 -1.25 1.84
C ARG A 84 -10.04 -0.96 0.69
N ILE A 85 -9.14 -1.88 0.35
CA ILE A 85 -8.23 -1.73 -0.80
C ILE A 85 -9.04 -1.59 -2.09
N LYS A 86 -10.05 -2.45 -2.33
CA LYS A 86 -10.93 -2.34 -3.51
C LYS A 86 -11.67 -1.01 -3.59
N LYS A 87 -12.05 -0.41 -2.45
CA LYS A 87 -12.68 0.91 -2.42
C LYS A 87 -11.70 2.02 -2.82
N ILE A 88 -10.43 1.93 -2.40
CA ILE A 88 -9.38 2.87 -2.80
C ILE A 88 -9.06 2.71 -4.30
N LEU A 89 -8.87 1.47 -4.77
CA LEU A 89 -8.65 1.18 -6.18
C LEU A 89 -9.76 1.76 -7.07
N ARG A 90 -11.02 1.70 -6.65
CA ARG A 90 -12.16 2.25 -7.42
C ARG A 90 -12.15 3.78 -7.50
N ARG A 91 -11.50 4.47 -6.55
CA ARG A 91 -11.37 5.93 -6.55
C ARG A 91 -10.23 6.40 -7.45
N GLU A 92 -9.15 5.64 -7.49
CA GLU A 92 -7.92 6.02 -8.21
C GLU A 92 -7.90 5.54 -9.67
N LEU A 93 -8.62 4.45 -9.99
CA LEU A 93 -8.69 3.87 -11.33
C LEU A 93 -9.95 4.32 -12.07
N SER A 94 -9.88 4.38 -13.41
CA SER A 94 -11.07 4.48 -14.24
C SER A 94 -11.93 3.20 -14.10
N PRO A 95 -13.24 3.25 -14.42
CA PRO A 95 -14.11 2.08 -14.37
C PRO A 95 -13.57 0.88 -15.17
N GLU A 96 -13.02 1.11 -16.36
CA GLU A 96 -12.46 0.09 -17.25
C GLU A 96 -11.21 -0.55 -16.64
N GLN A 97 -10.29 0.29 -16.14
CA GLN A 97 -9.07 -0.15 -15.48
C GLN A 97 -9.39 -0.94 -14.20
N TYR A 98 -10.36 -0.47 -13.42
CA TYR A 98 -10.80 -1.14 -12.21
C TYR A 98 -11.35 -2.53 -12.52
N ASN A 99 -12.25 -2.64 -13.49
CA ASN A 99 -12.85 -3.92 -13.88
C ASN A 99 -11.79 -4.92 -14.36
N LYS A 100 -10.77 -4.41 -15.07
CA LYS A 100 -9.71 -5.25 -15.64
C LYS A 100 -8.63 -5.64 -14.63
N TYR A 101 -8.17 -4.70 -13.80
CA TYR A 101 -6.94 -4.87 -13.02
C TYR A 101 -7.14 -4.94 -11.50
N SER A 102 -8.33 -4.65 -10.97
CA SER A 102 -8.53 -4.53 -9.51
C SER A 102 -8.16 -5.78 -8.72
N LEU A 103 -8.42 -6.98 -9.25
CA LEU A 103 -8.07 -8.23 -8.58
C LEU A 103 -6.56 -8.45 -8.56
N ALA A 104 -5.89 -8.25 -9.70
CA ALA A 104 -4.45 -8.39 -9.82
C ALA A 104 -3.71 -7.39 -8.91
N LEU A 105 -4.13 -6.12 -8.93
CA LEU A 105 -3.57 -5.07 -8.07
C LEU A 105 -3.82 -5.34 -6.59
N LEU A 106 -5.02 -5.80 -6.22
CA LEU A 106 -5.32 -6.19 -4.84
C LEU A 106 -4.37 -7.29 -4.35
N ASN A 107 -4.18 -8.34 -5.13
CA ASN A 107 -3.30 -9.45 -4.77
C ASN A 107 -1.85 -8.97 -4.69
N ALA A 108 -1.38 -8.21 -5.68
CA ALA A 108 -0.03 -7.66 -5.69
C ALA A 108 0.26 -6.74 -4.49
N LEU A 109 -0.72 -5.92 -4.06
CA LEU A 109 -0.61 -5.08 -2.87
C LEU A 109 -0.46 -5.92 -1.60
N LEU A 110 -1.30 -6.95 -1.43
CA LEU A 110 -1.26 -7.83 -0.26
C LEU A 110 0.03 -8.65 -0.23
N ASP A 111 0.42 -9.26 -1.37
CA ASP A 111 1.67 -10.00 -1.54
C ASP A 111 2.90 -9.13 -1.29
N THR A 112 2.84 -7.85 -1.66
CA THR A 112 3.94 -6.92 -1.38
C THR A 112 3.97 -6.58 0.10
N GLY A 113 2.83 -6.22 0.71
CA GLY A 113 2.74 -5.88 2.13
C GLY A 113 3.20 -7.00 3.07
N GLU A 114 2.95 -8.26 2.71
CA GLU A 114 3.44 -9.44 3.44
C GLU A 114 4.98 -9.52 3.45
N ASN A 115 5.61 -9.09 2.36
CA ASN A 115 7.04 -9.27 2.09
C ASN A 115 7.85 -7.97 2.25
N LEU A 116 7.28 -6.91 2.84
CA LEU A 116 8.03 -5.68 3.12
C LEU A 116 9.12 -5.94 4.17
N ASN A 117 10.30 -5.39 3.91
CA ASN A 117 11.37 -5.33 4.91
C ASN A 117 11.17 -4.12 5.86
N ASN A 118 11.99 -4.05 6.92
CA ASN A 118 11.84 -3.01 7.95
C ASN A 118 12.09 -1.60 7.42
N GLU A 119 13.01 -1.43 6.47
CA GLU A 119 13.29 -0.13 5.84
C GLU A 119 12.12 0.35 4.99
N GLU A 120 11.50 -0.54 4.22
CA GLU A 120 10.33 -0.24 3.42
C GLU A 120 9.12 0.10 4.29
N ILE A 121 8.95 -0.61 5.41
CA ILE A 121 7.90 -0.31 6.39
C ILE A 121 8.09 1.08 6.97
N SER A 122 9.28 1.40 7.48
CA SER A 122 9.59 2.73 8.01
C SER A 122 9.32 3.80 6.96
N CYS A 123 9.79 3.59 5.72
CA CYS A 123 9.54 4.50 4.60
C CYS A 123 8.04 4.77 4.37
N LEU A 124 7.21 3.71 4.32
CA LEU A 124 5.77 3.84 4.10
C LEU A 124 5.04 4.49 5.27
N VAL A 125 5.38 4.09 6.50
CA VAL A 125 4.75 4.62 7.72
C VAL A 125 5.03 6.11 7.86
N GLU A 126 6.28 6.53 7.64
CA GLU A 126 6.69 7.93 7.70
C GLU A 126 6.09 8.76 6.56
N ALA A 127 6.07 8.24 5.33
CA ALA A 127 5.51 8.95 4.18
C ALA A 127 3.98 9.09 4.25
N ALA A 128 3.30 8.16 4.92
CA ALA A 128 1.87 8.21 5.12
C ALA A 128 1.45 9.12 6.28
N ASN A 129 2.30 9.28 7.29
CA ASN A 129 2.01 10.00 8.53
C ASN A 129 1.60 11.46 8.22
N VAL A 130 0.34 11.79 8.53
CA VAL A 130 -0.24 13.14 8.48
C VAL A 130 -0.02 13.82 9.82
#